data_AF-A0A3A9GTM1-F1
#
_entry.id   AF-A0A3A9GTM1-F1
#
_cell.length_a   1.000
_cell.length_b   1.000
_cell.length_c   1.000
_cell.angle_alpha   90.00
_cell.angle_beta   90.00
_cell.angle_gamma   90.00
#
_symmetry.space_group_name_H-M   'P 1'
#
loop_
_entity.id
_entity.type
_entity.pdbx_description
1 polymer ?
#
loop_
_entity_poly.entity_id
_entity_poly.type
_entity_poly.pdbx_seq_one_letter_code
_entity_poly.pdbx_strand_id
1 'polypeptide(L)'
;MTPLELLESLKAYCEEITKDMLLVARVPENGTEAGERPPKTFIGNLPDKEAEKKAAPYILLKLLTKKTDDEESVCRVRIICVTFSEDKQENYIQCLNLLTRIETKLLEDVVIDNRYSCQKPIESILYDDDLEVYQIGEMMTIWEMQKAERNVRQYLE
;
A
#
# COMPACT_ATOMS: atom_id res chain seq x y z
N MET A 1 -7.14 17.20 -8.60
CA MET A 1 -6.29 16.20 -7.93
C MET A 1 -6.89 15.85 -6.57
N THR A 2 -7.24 14.58 -6.36
CA THR A 2 -7.84 14.07 -5.13
C THR A 2 -6.95 13.02 -4.49
N PRO A 3 -7.08 12.77 -3.17
CA PRO A 3 -6.39 11.66 -2.52
C PRO A 3 -6.80 10.29 -3.08
N LEU A 4 -8.02 10.16 -3.64
CA LEU A 4 -8.45 8.91 -4.24
C LEU A 4 -7.61 8.60 -5.49
N GLU A 5 -7.38 9.58 -6.37
CA GLU A 5 -6.53 9.42 -7.56
C GLU A 5 -5.08 9.04 -7.18
N LEU A 6 -4.56 9.59 -6.07
CA LEU A 6 -3.26 9.18 -5.50
C LEU A 6 -3.29 7.70 -5.10
N LEU A 7 -4.31 7.25 -4.36
CA LEU A 7 -4.43 5.86 -3.91
C LEU A 7 -4.61 4.88 -5.08
N GLU A 8 -5.33 5.29 -6.14
CA GLU A 8 -5.48 4.51 -7.38
C GLU A 8 -4.15 4.38 -8.13
N SER A 9 -3.40 5.48 -8.25
CA SER A 9 -2.07 5.49 -8.87
C SER A 9 -1.08 4.63 -8.07
N LEU A 10 -1.09 4.76 -6.74
CA LEU A 10 -0.26 3.96 -5.84
C LEU A 10 -0.67 2.48 -5.86
N LYS A 11 -1.95 2.16 -6.01
CA LYS A 11 -2.43 0.79 -6.18
C LYS A 11 -1.84 0.14 -7.42
N ALA A 12 -1.98 0.80 -8.58
CA ALA A 12 -1.43 0.30 -9.83
C ALA A 12 0.09 0.14 -9.76
N TYR A 13 0.77 1.09 -9.12
CA TYR A 13 2.21 1.04 -8.88
C TYR A 13 2.61 -0.17 -8.01
N CYS A 14 1.97 -0.35 -6.85
CA CYS A 14 2.22 -1.49 -5.97
C CYS A 14 1.99 -2.83 -6.68
N GLU A 15 0.92 -2.95 -7.47
CA GLU A 15 0.65 -4.16 -8.26
C GLU A 15 1.75 -4.43 -9.29
N GLU A 16 2.23 -3.39 -9.99
CA GLU A 16 3.29 -3.52 -10.98
C GLU A 16 4.64 -3.93 -10.36
N ILE A 17 5.06 -3.30 -9.26
CA ILE A 17 6.38 -3.59 -8.64
C ILE A 17 6.43 -4.89 -7.85
N THR A 18 5.27 -5.52 -7.60
CA THR A 18 5.15 -6.79 -6.85
C THR A 18 4.62 -7.95 -7.70
N LYS A 19 4.31 -7.73 -8.99
CA LYS A 19 3.73 -8.76 -9.88
C LYS A 19 4.59 -10.01 -10.05
N ASP A 20 5.89 -9.90 -9.82
CA ASP A 20 6.87 -11.00 -9.92
C ASP A 20 7.10 -11.72 -8.59
N MET A 21 6.53 -11.22 -7.49
CA MET A 21 6.67 -11.85 -6.18
C MET A 21 5.74 -13.07 -6.08
N LEU A 22 6.33 -14.22 -5.74
CA LEU A 22 5.60 -15.44 -5.42
C LEU A 22 5.57 -15.57 -3.91
N LEU A 23 4.43 -15.22 -3.32
CA LEU A 23 4.19 -15.29 -1.89
C LEU A 23 3.15 -16.38 -1.60
N VAL A 24 3.35 -17.12 -0.52
CA VAL A 24 2.45 -18.17 -0.06
C VAL A 24 1.07 -17.58 0.19
N ALA A 25 0.07 -18.17 -0.45
CA ALA A 25 -1.29 -17.72 -0.44
C ALA A 25 -2.18 -18.68 0.33
N ARG A 26 -3.12 -18.12 1.08
CA ARG A 26 -4.10 -18.94 1.78
C ARG A 26 -5.13 -19.46 0.77
N VAL A 27 -5.01 -20.73 0.39
CA VAL A 27 -5.96 -21.40 -0.50
C VAL A 27 -6.99 -22.17 0.34
N PRO A 28 -8.30 -21.96 0.14
CA PRO A 28 -9.33 -22.80 0.77
C PRO A 28 -9.19 -24.27 0.37
N GLU A 29 -9.62 -25.23 1.20
CA GLU A 29 -9.49 -26.67 0.92
C GLU A 29 -10.06 -27.12 -0.43
N ASN A 30 -11.09 -26.43 -0.94
CA ASN A 30 -11.70 -26.68 -2.26
C ASN A 30 -11.39 -25.57 -3.28
N GLY A 31 -10.38 -24.74 -3.01
CA GLY A 31 -9.97 -23.63 -3.85
C GLY A 31 -9.19 -24.12 -5.07
N THR A 32 -9.42 -23.48 -6.21
CA THR A 32 -8.61 -23.66 -7.42
C THR A 32 -7.52 -22.60 -7.55
N GLU A 33 -7.33 -21.76 -6.52
CA GLU A 33 -6.30 -20.71 -6.53
C GLU A 33 -4.90 -21.33 -6.38
N ALA A 34 -3.89 -20.67 -6.95
CA ALA A 34 -2.50 -21.07 -6.79
C ALA A 34 -2.04 -20.90 -5.33
N GLY A 35 -1.24 -21.86 -4.84
CA GLY A 35 -0.65 -21.81 -3.49
C GLY A 35 0.38 -20.69 -3.30
N GLU A 36 0.87 -20.12 -4.40
CA GLU A 36 1.72 -18.94 -4.41
C GLU A 36 1.21 -17.93 -5.45
N ARG A 37 1.25 -16.65 -5.10
CA ARG A 37 0.89 -15.56 -6.01
C ARG A 37 1.41 -14.21 -5.52
N PRO A 38 1.39 -13.18 -6.39
CA PRO A 38 1.57 -11.80 -5.97
C PRO A 38 0.53 -11.35 -4.93
N PRO A 39 0.87 -10.35 -4.09
CA PRO A 39 -0.10 -9.73 -3.21
C PRO A 39 -1.17 -8.98 -4.02
N LYS A 40 -2.44 -9.11 -3.61
CA LYS A 40 -3.52 -8.29 -4.16
C LYS A 40 -3.51 -6.92 -3.46
N THR A 41 -3.73 -5.82 -4.17
CA THR A 41 -3.75 -4.48 -3.56
C THR A 41 -5.16 -3.93 -3.45
N PHE A 42 -5.52 -3.29 -2.33
CA PHE A 42 -6.84 -2.71 -2.11
C PHE A 42 -6.74 -1.31 -1.51
N ILE A 43 -7.72 -0.46 -1.81
CA ILE A 43 -7.83 0.88 -1.25
C ILE A 43 -8.78 0.84 -0.06
N GLY A 44 -8.38 1.40 1.07
CA GLY A 44 -9.16 1.41 2.29
C GLY A 44 -9.15 0.04 2.96
N ASN A 45 -10.27 -0.69 2.88
CA ASN A 45 -10.45 -1.99 3.52
C ASN A 45 -10.69 -3.07 2.46
N LEU A 46 -10.62 -4.33 2.87
CA LEU A 46 -11.12 -5.42 2.04
C LEU A 46 -12.64 -5.28 1.86
N PRO A 47 -13.18 -5.69 0.70
CA PRO A 47 -14.61 -5.59 0.39
C PRO A 47 -15.48 -6.46 1.30
N ASP A 48 -14.91 -7.52 1.90
CA ASP A 48 -15.57 -8.42 2.84
C ASP A 48 -14.66 -8.68 4.05
N LYS A 49 -15.20 -8.63 5.26
CA LYS A 49 -14.46 -8.93 6.50
C LYS A 49 -13.97 -10.38 6.53
N GLU A 50 -14.72 -11.31 5.95
CA GLU A 50 -14.29 -12.70 5.84
C GLU A 50 -13.13 -12.88 4.84
N ALA A 51 -12.95 -11.91 3.93
CA ALA A 51 -11.82 -11.89 3.01
C ALA A 51 -10.51 -11.51 3.71
N GLU A 52 -10.51 -10.80 4.85
CA GLU A 52 -9.28 -10.49 5.61
C GLU A 52 -8.51 -11.77 5.94
N LYS A 53 -9.23 -12.85 6.24
CA LYS A 53 -8.60 -14.14 6.51
C LYS A 53 -8.17 -14.85 5.24
N LYS A 54 -8.95 -14.79 4.17
CA LYS A 54 -8.74 -15.65 2.98
C LYS A 54 -7.91 -15.00 1.87
N ALA A 55 -7.75 -13.68 1.90
CA ALA A 55 -7.16 -12.93 0.79
C ALA A 55 -5.64 -12.80 0.88
N ALA A 56 -5.00 -13.24 1.98
CA ALA A 56 -3.55 -13.15 2.13
C ALA A 56 -2.84 -13.96 1.02
N PRO A 57 -1.80 -13.39 0.38
CA PRO A 57 -1.16 -12.10 0.68
C PRO A 57 -1.89 -10.91 0.03
N TYR A 58 -1.91 -9.76 0.72
CA TYR A 58 -2.46 -8.51 0.20
C TYR A 58 -1.80 -7.24 0.77
N ILE A 59 -2.04 -6.12 0.09
CA ILE A 59 -1.64 -4.76 0.48
C ILE A 59 -2.90 -3.91 0.65
N LEU A 60 -3.00 -3.13 1.72
CA LEU A 60 -4.02 -2.10 1.91
C LEU A 60 -3.40 -0.70 1.86
N LEU A 61 -4.00 0.18 1.08
CA LEU A 61 -3.62 1.59 0.99
C LEU A 61 -4.66 2.45 1.69
N LYS A 62 -4.28 3.11 2.79
CA LYS A 62 -5.19 3.93 3.60
C LYS A 62 -4.68 5.36 3.68
N LEU A 63 -5.51 6.33 3.28
CA LEU A 63 -5.26 7.73 3.60
C LEU A 63 -5.40 7.92 5.12
N LEU A 64 -4.39 8.52 5.74
CA LEU A 64 -4.43 8.89 7.16
C LEU A 64 -4.81 10.34 7.35
N THR A 65 -4.11 11.23 6.65
CA THR A 65 -4.34 12.67 6.73
C THR A 65 -4.12 13.31 5.37
N LYS A 66 -4.86 14.39 5.10
CA LYS A 66 -4.60 15.33 4.02
C LYS A 66 -4.49 16.71 4.64
N LYS A 67 -3.40 17.41 4.36
CA LYS A 67 -3.24 18.83 4.65
C LYS A 67 -3.16 19.57 3.32
N THR A 68 -3.85 20.71 3.22
CA THR A 68 -3.73 21.59 2.06
C THR A 68 -3.74 23.01 2.56
N ASP A 69 -2.72 23.77 2.19
CA ASP A 69 -2.61 25.21 2.43
C ASP A 69 -2.27 25.93 1.12
N ASP A 70 -2.00 27.23 1.18
CA ASP A 70 -1.72 28.05 -0.01
C ASP A 70 -0.41 27.64 -0.72
N GLU A 71 0.47 26.93 -0.03
CA GLU A 71 1.81 26.56 -0.50
C GLU A 71 1.93 25.08 -0.88
N GLU A 72 1.26 24.17 -0.17
CA GLU A 72 1.45 22.73 -0.31
C GLU A 72 0.13 21.93 -0.24
N SER A 73 0.11 20.78 -0.89
CA SER A 73 -0.93 19.77 -0.71
C SER A 73 -0.28 18.42 -0.40
N VAL A 74 -0.33 18.02 0.87
CA VAL A 74 0.39 16.86 1.39
C VAL A 74 -0.58 15.81 1.91
N CYS A 75 -0.40 14.55 1.50
CA CYS A 75 -1.12 13.40 2.01
C CYS A 75 -0.18 12.48 2.80
N ARG A 76 -0.68 11.87 3.87
CA ARG A 76 -0.03 10.73 4.52
C ARG A 76 -0.81 9.47 4.21
N VAL A 77 -0.13 8.46 3.66
CA VAL A 77 -0.72 7.18 3.30
C VAL A 77 -0.04 6.07 4.10
N ARG A 78 -0.87 5.23 4.74
CA ARG A 78 -0.46 3.99 5.39
C ARG A 78 -0.59 2.85 4.39
N ILE A 79 0.49 2.12 4.19
CA ILE A 79 0.53 0.89 3.37
C ILE A 79 0.64 -0.27 4.35
N ILE A 80 -0.33 -1.18 4.34
CA ILE A 80 -0.36 -2.34 5.25
C ILE A 80 -0.16 -3.58 4.39
N CYS A 81 0.89 -4.35 4.67
CA CYS A 81 1.18 -5.61 4.03
C CYS A 81 0.78 -6.75 4.96
N VAL A 82 0.02 -7.72 4.44
CA VAL A 82 -0.39 -8.91 5.17
C VAL A 82 0.03 -10.13 4.39
N THR A 83 0.82 -11.01 4.99
CA THR A 83 1.25 -12.29 4.40
C THR A 83 0.71 -13.47 5.21
N PHE A 84 0.81 -14.66 4.62
CA PHE A 84 0.35 -15.90 5.21
C PHE A 84 1.42 -16.99 5.01
N SER A 85 1.68 -17.76 6.07
CA SER A 85 2.34 -19.07 6.01
C SER A 85 2.15 -19.79 7.35
N GLU A 86 2.08 -21.11 7.32
CA GLU A 86 2.14 -21.95 8.52
C GLU A 86 3.55 -22.00 9.12
N ASP A 87 4.58 -21.70 8.32
CA ASP A 87 5.94 -21.49 8.80
C ASP A 87 6.12 -20.02 9.21
N LYS A 88 6.28 -19.78 10.52
CA LYS A 88 6.46 -18.44 11.09
C LYS A 88 7.69 -17.72 10.55
N GLN A 89 8.79 -18.44 10.34
CA GLN A 89 10.03 -17.85 9.82
C GLN A 89 9.84 -17.43 8.36
N GLU A 90 9.23 -18.28 7.55
CA GLU A 90 8.90 -17.96 6.16
C GLU A 90 7.95 -16.76 6.08
N ASN A 91 6.91 -16.73 6.92
CA ASN A 91 5.93 -15.64 6.94
C ASN A 91 6.58 -14.30 7.27
N TYR A 92 7.46 -14.28 8.27
CA TYR A 92 8.26 -13.11 8.64
C TYR A 92 9.10 -12.61 7.46
N ILE A 93 9.85 -13.52 6.82
CA ILE A 93 10.73 -13.20 5.68
C ILE A 93 9.92 -12.67 4.50
N GLN A 94 8.77 -13.28 4.19
CA GLN A 94 7.88 -12.84 3.12
C GLN A 94 7.37 -11.42 3.35
N CYS A 95 6.91 -11.12 4.56
CA CYS A 95 6.42 -9.78 4.90
C CYS A 95 7.53 -8.73 4.85
N LEU A 96 8.72 -9.07 5.37
CA LEU A 96 9.89 -8.18 5.32
C LEU A 96 10.31 -7.92 3.88
N ASN A 97 10.37 -8.95 3.03
CA ASN A 97 10.71 -8.81 1.61
C ASN A 97 9.69 -7.93 0.87
N LEU A 98 8.39 -8.11 1.15
CA LEU A 98 7.34 -7.28 0.56
C LEU A 98 7.46 -5.80 0.96
N LEU A 99 7.63 -5.51 2.25
CA LEU A 99 7.82 -4.13 2.73
C LEU A 99 9.05 -3.48 2.11
N THR A 100 10.19 -4.17 2.15
CA THR A 100 11.47 -3.63 1.66
C THR A 100 11.50 -3.46 0.14
N ARG A 101 10.81 -4.34 -0.63
CA ARG A 101 10.60 -4.16 -2.07
C ARG A 101 9.84 -2.87 -2.37
N ILE A 102 8.72 -2.62 -1.66
CA ILE A 102 7.91 -1.41 -1.85
C ILE A 102 8.71 -0.17 -1.46
N GLU A 103 9.37 -0.19 -0.29
CA GLU A 103 10.21 0.92 0.18
C GLU A 103 11.32 1.26 -0.81
N THR A 104 12.09 0.27 -1.26
CA THR A 104 13.19 0.47 -2.22
C THR A 104 12.68 1.11 -3.51
N LYS A 105 11.55 0.61 -4.03
CA LYS A 105 10.98 1.11 -5.29
C LYS A 105 10.46 2.55 -5.16
N LEU A 106 9.78 2.87 -4.06
CA LEU A 106 9.35 4.24 -3.77
C LEU A 106 10.53 5.22 -3.67
N LEU A 107 11.67 4.77 -3.15
CA LEU A 107 12.89 5.57 -3.05
C LEU A 107 13.63 5.70 -4.40
N GLU A 108 13.53 4.72 -5.29
CA GLU A 108 14.14 4.73 -6.62
C GLU A 108 13.37 5.60 -7.62
N ASP A 109 12.05 5.42 -7.70
CA ASP A 109 11.23 6.06 -8.74
C ASP A 109 10.90 7.51 -8.40
N VAL A 110 10.88 7.86 -7.09
CA VAL A 110 10.66 9.19 -6.48
C VAL A 110 9.29 9.83 -6.79
N VAL A 111 8.79 9.69 -8.02
CA VAL A 111 7.54 10.28 -8.52
C VAL A 111 6.67 9.19 -9.17
N ILE A 112 5.45 9.04 -8.66
CA ILE A 112 4.44 8.16 -9.26
C ILE A 112 3.55 8.99 -10.19
N ASP A 113 3.27 8.41 -11.36
CA ASP A 113 2.34 8.95 -12.37
C ASP A 113 2.65 10.40 -12.77
N ASN A 114 3.93 10.80 -12.70
CA ASN A 114 4.43 12.16 -12.97
C ASN A 114 3.74 13.28 -12.15
N ARG A 115 3.03 12.93 -11.08
CA ARG A 115 2.15 13.86 -10.34
C ARG A 115 2.34 13.81 -8.83
N TYR A 116 2.82 12.69 -8.30
CA TYR A 116 2.88 12.44 -6.86
C TYR A 116 4.30 12.12 -6.44
N SER A 117 4.91 13.00 -5.64
CA SER A 117 6.26 12.80 -5.14
C SER A 117 6.23 12.14 -3.77
N CYS A 118 6.92 11.00 -3.61
CA CYS A 118 7.10 10.36 -2.31
C CYS A 118 8.24 11.06 -1.56
N GLN A 119 7.93 11.54 -0.35
CA GLN A 119 8.87 12.29 0.48
C GLN A 119 9.43 11.41 1.60
N LYS A 120 10.65 11.74 2.04
CA LYS A 120 11.27 11.14 3.23
C LYS A 120 10.79 11.85 4.51
N PRO A 121 10.77 11.15 5.66
CA PRO A 121 11.11 9.73 5.83
C PRO A 121 9.97 8.79 5.40
N ILE A 122 10.34 7.57 5.01
CA ILE A 122 9.42 6.41 5.02
C ILE A 122 9.71 5.68 6.33
N GLU A 123 8.66 5.37 7.08
CA GLU A 123 8.78 4.66 8.36
C GLU A 123 8.06 3.32 8.25
N SER A 124 8.72 2.23 8.63
CA SER A 124 8.18 0.88 8.55
C SER A 124 8.10 0.24 9.95
N ILE A 125 7.02 -0.50 10.20
CA ILE A 125 6.81 -1.28 11.42
C ILE A 125 6.49 -2.71 10.98
N LEU A 126 7.21 -3.68 11.56
CA LEU A 126 6.87 -5.09 11.42
C LEU A 126 6.40 -5.58 12.79
N TYR A 127 5.16 -6.06 12.86
CA TYR A 127 4.56 -6.46 14.13
C TYR A 127 5.08 -7.83 14.56
N ASP A 128 5.30 -8.01 15.86
CA ASP A 128 5.68 -9.32 16.44
C ASP A 128 4.47 -10.02 17.08
N ASP A 129 3.27 -9.68 16.61
CA ASP A 129 2.02 -10.22 17.14
C ASP A 129 1.89 -11.71 16.76
N ASP A 130 1.48 -12.55 17.72
CA ASP A 130 1.23 -13.98 17.49
C ASP A 130 -0.10 -14.20 16.75
N LEU A 131 -0.15 -13.77 15.49
CA LEU A 131 -1.30 -13.94 14.62
C LEU A 131 -1.27 -15.32 13.93
N GLU A 132 -0.94 -16.39 14.67
CA GLU A 132 -0.80 -17.80 14.23
C GLU A 132 -0.13 -18.01 12.87
N VAL A 133 -0.86 -17.75 11.78
CA VAL A 133 -0.49 -17.99 10.38
C VAL A 133 -0.36 -16.72 9.54
N TYR A 134 -0.49 -15.54 10.14
CA TYR A 134 -0.38 -14.24 9.48
C TYR A 134 0.79 -13.44 10.03
N GLN A 135 1.41 -12.68 9.13
CA GLN A 135 2.38 -11.65 9.49
C GLN A 135 1.88 -10.33 8.94
N ILE A 136 1.94 -9.29 9.77
CA ILE A 136 1.55 -7.93 9.40
C ILE A 136 2.76 -7.03 9.49
N GLY A 137 2.93 -6.23 8.46
CA GLY A 137 3.86 -5.13 8.43
C GLY A 137 3.21 -3.91 7.82
N GLU A 138 3.68 -2.73 8.16
CA GLU A 138 3.17 -1.49 7.60
C GLU A 138 4.26 -0.48 7.33
N MET A 139 3.96 0.45 6.43
CA MET A 139 4.78 1.62 6.21
C MET A 139 3.93 2.90 6.14
N MET A 140 4.53 3.98 6.57
CA MET A 140 3.99 5.32 6.61
C MET A 140 4.72 6.16 5.55
N THR A 141 3.96 6.69 4.59
CA THR A 141 4.50 7.47 3.47
C THR A 141 3.91 8.87 3.43
N ILE A 142 4.70 9.82 2.95
CA ILE A 142 4.32 11.22 2.79
C ILE A 142 4.33 11.54 1.30
N TRP A 143 3.25 12.15 0.81
CA TRP A 143 3.03 12.42 -0.60
C TRP A 143 2.73 13.88 -0.83
N GLU A 144 3.53 14.52 -1.68
CA GLU A 144 3.24 15.86 -2.19
C GLU A 144 2.45 15.76 -3.49
N MET A 145 1.35 16.51 -3.57
CA MET A 145 0.46 16.59 -4.73
C MET A 145 0.63 17.94 -5.42
N GLN A 146 0.60 17.96 -6.75
CA GLN A 146 0.59 19.23 -7.50
C GLN A 146 -0.61 20.11 -7.13
N LYS A 147 -0.38 21.43 -7.05
CA LYS A 147 -1.40 22.42 -6.68
C LYS A 147 -2.60 22.38 -7.62
N ALA A 148 -3.79 22.49 -7.04
CA ALA A 148 -4.97 22.92 -7.77
C ALA A 148 -4.92 24.45 -7.93
N GLU A 149 -4.96 24.95 -9.16
CA GLU A 149 -5.03 26.40 -9.39
C GLU A 149 -6.34 26.97 -8.86
N ARG A 150 -6.24 27.99 -8.00
CA ARG A 150 -7.41 28.69 -7.47
C ARG A 150 -7.91 29.66 -8.53
N ASN A 151 -9.07 29.39 -9.13
CA ASN A 151 -9.69 30.29 -10.09
C ASN A 151 -10.41 31.44 -9.36
N VAL A 152 -9.66 32.43 -8.89
CA VAL A 152 -10.19 33.61 -8.18
C VAL A 152 -10.91 34.58 -9.14
N ARG A 153 -10.67 34.46 -10.45
CA ARG A 153 -11.23 35.36 -11.47
C ARG A 153 -12.76 35.33 -11.54
N GLN A 154 -13.41 34.25 -11.09
CA GLN A 154 -14.87 34.13 -11.08
C GLN A 154 -15.57 34.91 -9.93
N TYR A 155 -14.81 35.52 -9.01
CA TYR A 155 -15.35 36.27 -7.87
C TYR A 155 -14.93 37.75 -7.88
N LEU A 156 -14.32 38.21 -8.97
CA LEU A 156 -13.91 39.60 -9.18
C LEU A 156 -14.86 40.37 -10.12
N GLU A 157 -16.07 39.85 -10.35
CA GLU A 157 -17.16 40.54 -11.05
C GLU A 157 -18.16 41.18 -10.08
#